data_AF-A0A5N5ZQX2-F1
#
_entry.id   AF-A0A5N5ZQX2-F1
#
_cell.length_a   1.000
_cell.length_b   1.000
_cell.length_c   1.000
_cell.angle_alpha   90.00
_cell.angle_beta   90.00
_cell.angle_gamma   90.00
#
_symmetry.space_group_name_H-M   'P 1'
#
loop_
_entity.id
_entity.type
_entity.pdbx_description
1 polymer ?
#
loop_
_entity_poly.entity_id
_entity_poly.type
_entity_poly.pdbx_seq_one_letter_code
_entity_poly.pdbx_strand_id
1 'polypeptide(L)'
;MLEITVRTERGERYVRPAAGTLARLVRGLGDEGNRFLVVRRVPDLPTEFAQVWREDGGDFELEHRNGGPATHVRTRLGSAESVAVALTGWARRDADWAAGLAWRRVELPPVPEVPPLELPAEDAAALEERLRETLRCGYADRDQLAEQAEDFLVRGDERPVSGRQARALADRLWLERVAEQAGWEGETDPERIERAFRKLAFGGITAREHFTCCRSCGNAEIGGVSPPDARGFVYFHQQSTEGAANGGQLSLYYGRFDGSEETTAAVGREVVAALTEEGLTVEWNGSPSAAIAVTGLDWRRRLVG
;
A
#
# COMPACT_ATOMS: atom_id res chain seq x y z
N MET A 1 16.48 -4.45 1.40
CA MET A 1 15.15 -4.86 0.93
C MET A 1 15.03 -4.53 -0.55
N LEU A 2 14.12 -5.16 -1.29
CA LEU A 2 13.86 -4.79 -2.71
C LEU A 2 12.77 -3.71 -2.75
N GLU A 3 12.86 -2.70 -3.60
CA GLU A 3 11.82 -1.67 -3.75
C GLU A 3 10.70 -2.13 -4.70
N ILE A 4 10.02 -3.20 -4.29
CA ILE A 4 8.94 -3.85 -5.04
C ILE A 4 7.79 -4.27 -4.12
N THR A 5 6.62 -4.50 -4.73
CA THR A 5 5.55 -5.32 -4.16
C THR A 5 5.44 -6.64 -4.93
N VAL A 6 5.02 -7.69 -4.24
CA VAL A 6 4.74 -9.01 -4.82
C VAL A 6 3.33 -9.42 -4.42
N ARG A 7 2.49 -9.76 -5.40
CA ARG A 7 1.16 -10.34 -5.20
C ARG A 7 1.14 -11.76 -5.74
N THR A 8 0.80 -12.74 -4.90
CA THR A 8 0.66 -14.14 -5.30
C THR A 8 -0.75 -14.43 -5.81
N GLU A 9 -0.94 -15.57 -6.48
CA GLU A 9 -2.28 -16.06 -6.86
C GLU A 9 -3.24 -16.17 -5.67
N ARG A 10 -2.73 -16.51 -4.49
CA ARG A 10 -3.51 -16.63 -3.24
C ARG A 10 -3.95 -15.29 -2.66
N GLY A 11 -3.62 -14.17 -3.30
CA GLY A 11 -3.90 -12.83 -2.81
C GLY A 11 -2.96 -12.35 -1.71
N GLU A 12 -1.89 -13.09 -1.39
CA GLU A 12 -0.89 -12.62 -0.43
C GLU A 12 -0.09 -11.45 -1.04
N ARG A 13 0.11 -10.40 -0.25
CA ARG A 13 0.87 -9.21 -0.64
C ARG A 13 2.11 -9.04 0.23
N TYR A 14 3.26 -8.90 -0.43
CA TYR A 14 4.54 -8.65 0.22
C TYR A 14 5.05 -7.27 -0.21
N VAL A 15 5.32 -6.39 0.75
CA VAL A 15 5.89 -5.06 0.50
C VAL A 15 7.35 -5.07 0.85
N ARG A 16 8.16 -4.58 -0.08
CA ARG A 16 9.62 -4.50 0.00
C ARG A 16 10.30 -5.79 0.49
N PRO A 17 9.98 -6.98 -0.05
CA PRO A 17 10.53 -8.23 0.46
C PRO A 17 12.07 -8.30 0.33
N ALA A 18 12.70 -9.11 1.18
CA ALA A 18 14.08 -9.52 0.95
C ALA A 18 14.17 -10.39 -0.32
N ALA A 19 15.31 -10.35 -1.02
CA ALA A 19 15.51 -11.17 -2.23
C ALA A 19 15.34 -12.68 -1.97
N GLY A 20 15.76 -13.15 -0.79
CA GLY A 20 15.53 -14.55 -0.39
C GLY A 20 14.04 -14.91 -0.23
N THR A 21 13.19 -13.96 0.15
CA THR A 21 11.73 -14.16 0.18
C THR A 21 11.16 -14.27 -1.22
N LEU A 22 11.55 -13.37 -2.14
CA LEU A 22 11.14 -13.46 -3.55
C LEU A 22 11.55 -14.80 -4.17
N ALA A 23 12.80 -15.23 -3.95
CA ALA A 23 13.30 -16.51 -4.45
C ALA A 23 12.51 -17.71 -3.89
N ARG A 24 12.09 -17.65 -2.62
CA ARG A 24 11.26 -18.70 -2.00
C ARG A 24 9.86 -18.74 -2.62
N LEU A 25 9.24 -17.58 -2.87
CA LEU A 25 7.94 -17.48 -3.52
C LEU A 25 7.98 -18.08 -4.93
N VAL A 26 8.99 -17.71 -5.73
CA VAL A 26 9.19 -18.26 -7.08
C VAL A 26 9.40 -19.78 -7.05
N ARG A 27 10.19 -20.30 -6.10
CA ARG A 27 10.42 -21.75 -5.94
C ARG A 27 9.14 -22.52 -5.63
N GLY A 28 8.17 -21.91 -4.99
CA GLY A 28 6.89 -22.54 -4.66
C GLY A 28 5.89 -22.58 -5.82
N LEU A 29 6.19 -21.98 -6.98
CA LEU A 29 5.22 -21.88 -8.06
C LEU A 29 5.00 -23.20 -8.79
N GLY A 30 3.75 -23.46 -9.20
CA GLY A 30 3.34 -24.58 -10.05
C GLY A 30 2.16 -25.37 -9.50
N ASP A 31 1.98 -25.36 -8.19
CA ASP A 31 0.85 -26.02 -7.51
C ASP A 31 -0.48 -25.34 -7.86
N GLU A 32 -1.58 -26.08 -7.73
CA GLU A 32 -2.92 -25.50 -7.81
C GLU A 32 -3.09 -24.37 -6.78
N GLY A 33 -3.56 -23.22 -7.25
CA GLY A 33 -3.66 -22.01 -6.44
C GLY A 33 -2.31 -21.39 -6.05
N ASN A 34 -1.21 -21.73 -6.71
CA ASN A 34 0.07 -21.03 -6.60
C ASN A 34 0.89 -21.10 -7.91
N ARG A 35 0.27 -20.77 -9.04
CA ARG A 35 0.85 -20.82 -10.37
C ARG A 35 1.49 -19.52 -10.80
N PHE A 36 1.08 -18.39 -10.23
CA PHE A 36 1.64 -17.10 -10.61
C PHE A 36 1.92 -16.14 -9.45
N LEU A 37 2.80 -15.20 -9.74
CA LEU A 37 2.97 -13.98 -8.97
C LEU A 37 3.17 -12.79 -9.89
N VAL A 38 2.77 -11.61 -9.41
CA VAL A 38 2.97 -10.32 -10.07
C VAL A 38 3.86 -9.46 -9.20
N VAL A 39 4.86 -8.85 -9.81
CA VAL A 39 5.84 -7.96 -9.18
C VAL A 39 5.70 -6.57 -9.77
N ARG A 40 5.59 -5.56 -8.91
CA ARG A 40 5.60 -4.14 -9.31
C ARG A 40 6.69 -3.42 -8.54
N ARG A 41 7.29 -2.37 -9.11
CA ARG A 41 8.21 -1.50 -8.36
C ARG A 41 7.43 -0.63 -7.39
N VAL A 42 8.12 -0.03 -6.43
CA VAL A 42 7.56 0.92 -5.47
C VAL A 42 8.04 2.33 -5.79
N PRO A 43 7.14 3.33 -5.92
CA PRO A 43 5.69 3.16 -6.09
C PRO A 43 5.38 2.41 -7.40
N ASP A 44 4.23 1.74 -7.47
CA ASP A 44 3.84 1.05 -8.70
C ASP A 44 3.44 2.04 -9.80
N LEU A 45 3.67 1.66 -11.06
CA LEU A 45 3.26 2.42 -12.23
C LEU A 45 2.23 1.62 -13.03
N PRO A 46 1.24 2.28 -13.67
CA PRO A 46 0.13 1.60 -14.34
C PRO A 46 0.49 0.50 -15.32
N THR A 47 1.60 0.70 -16.01
CA THR A 47 1.96 -0.12 -17.16
C THR A 47 3.28 -0.86 -16.96
N GLU A 48 3.92 -0.72 -15.80
CA GLU A 48 5.21 -1.33 -15.48
C GLU A 48 5.06 -2.47 -14.46
N PHE A 49 5.43 -3.68 -14.85
CA PHE A 49 5.39 -4.85 -13.97
C PHE A 49 6.25 -5.99 -14.54
N ALA A 50 6.56 -6.96 -13.70
CA ALA A 50 7.00 -8.29 -14.11
C ALA A 50 6.03 -9.32 -13.54
N GLN A 51 5.82 -10.43 -14.23
CA GLN A 51 5.02 -11.54 -13.72
C GLN A 51 5.67 -12.86 -14.08
N VAL A 52 5.42 -13.86 -13.25
CA VAL A 52 5.86 -15.23 -13.50
C VAL A 52 4.64 -16.12 -13.43
N TRP A 53 4.51 -16.99 -14.42
CA TRP A 53 3.55 -18.09 -14.41
C TRP A 53 4.27 -19.42 -14.59
N ARG A 54 3.79 -20.46 -13.92
CA ARG A 54 4.26 -21.83 -14.07
C ARG A 54 3.12 -22.81 -13.85
N GLU A 55 3.07 -23.84 -14.68
CA GLU A 55 2.31 -25.07 -14.42
C GLU A 55 3.25 -26.15 -13.88
N ASP A 56 2.74 -27.07 -13.07
CA ASP A 56 3.56 -28.11 -12.47
C ASP A 56 4.29 -28.96 -13.53
N GLY A 57 5.53 -29.34 -13.22
CA GLY A 57 6.47 -29.96 -14.15
C GLY A 57 6.94 -29.08 -15.33
N GLY A 58 6.37 -27.88 -15.53
CA GLY A 58 6.68 -27.00 -16.66
C GLY A 58 7.80 -25.99 -16.42
N ASP A 59 8.22 -25.34 -17.50
CA ASP A 59 9.10 -24.17 -17.49
C ASP A 59 8.39 -22.97 -16.85
N PHE A 60 9.18 -22.04 -16.32
CA PHE A 60 8.68 -20.75 -15.86
C PHE A 60 8.53 -19.80 -17.05
N GLU A 61 7.34 -19.23 -17.23
CA GLU A 61 7.11 -18.12 -18.14
C GLU A 61 7.29 -16.82 -17.37
N LEU A 62 8.41 -16.12 -17.62
CA LEU A 62 8.68 -14.79 -17.07
C LEU A 62 8.29 -13.75 -18.12
N GLU A 63 7.41 -12.83 -17.75
CA GLU A 63 7.01 -11.70 -18.56
C GLU A 63 7.35 -10.38 -17.87
N HIS A 64 7.60 -9.34 -18.65
CA HIS A 64 7.60 -7.98 -18.12
C HIS A 64 7.10 -6.98 -19.16
N ARG A 65 6.65 -5.84 -18.64
CA ARG A 65 6.25 -4.67 -19.42
C ARG A 65 6.82 -3.43 -18.75
N ASN A 66 7.25 -2.48 -19.56
CA ASN A 66 7.79 -1.20 -19.10
C ASN A 66 7.22 -0.08 -19.98
N GLY A 67 6.18 0.60 -19.51
CA GLY A 67 5.36 1.47 -20.37
C GLY A 67 4.28 0.66 -21.09
N GLY A 68 3.94 1.01 -22.33
CA GLY A 68 2.74 0.49 -22.99
C GLY A 68 2.75 -0.99 -23.40
N PRO A 69 1.64 -1.50 -23.97
CA PRO A 69 1.53 -2.87 -24.52
C PRO A 69 2.67 -3.22 -25.49
N ALA A 70 3.23 -2.21 -26.15
CA ALA A 70 4.33 -2.38 -27.08
C ALA A 70 5.68 -2.71 -26.44
N THR A 71 5.79 -2.84 -25.13
CA THR A 71 7.02 -3.31 -24.46
C THR A 71 6.81 -4.64 -23.73
N HIS A 72 5.66 -5.28 -23.92
CA HIS A 72 5.36 -6.57 -23.30
C HIS A 72 6.15 -7.69 -23.98
N VAL A 73 7.01 -8.33 -23.20
CA VAL A 73 7.83 -9.46 -23.65
C VAL A 73 7.78 -10.61 -22.65
N ARG A 74 8.07 -11.81 -23.14
CA ARG A 74 8.12 -13.07 -22.40
C ARG A 74 9.39 -13.84 -22.70
N THR A 75 9.92 -14.54 -21.71
CA THR A 75 10.95 -15.57 -21.86
C THR A 75 10.56 -16.83 -21.07
N ARG A 76 11.16 -17.97 -21.41
CA ARG A 76 11.02 -19.22 -20.66
C ARG A 76 12.32 -19.58 -19.95
N LEU A 77 12.20 -20.03 -18.71
CA LEU A 77 13.34 -20.40 -17.86
C LEU A 77 13.07 -21.76 -17.20
N GLY A 78 14.04 -22.66 -17.27
CA GLY A 78 13.90 -24.01 -16.71
C GLY A 78 14.17 -24.12 -15.21
N SER A 79 14.51 -23.02 -14.52
CA SER A 79 14.79 -23.06 -13.09
C SER A 79 14.24 -21.84 -12.34
N ALA A 80 13.74 -22.08 -11.13
CA ALA A 80 13.30 -21.05 -10.20
C ALA A 80 14.44 -20.09 -9.82
N GLU A 81 15.68 -20.58 -9.79
CA GLU A 81 16.86 -19.77 -9.47
C GLU A 81 17.11 -18.71 -10.54
N SER A 82 17.10 -19.11 -11.82
CA SER A 82 17.27 -18.17 -12.94
C SER A 82 16.17 -17.09 -12.95
N VAL A 83 14.92 -17.48 -12.67
CA VAL A 83 13.80 -16.54 -12.55
C VAL A 83 13.99 -15.57 -11.38
N ALA A 84 14.41 -16.07 -10.21
CA ALA A 84 14.65 -15.26 -9.04
C ALA A 84 15.79 -14.25 -9.25
N VAL A 85 16.86 -14.65 -9.95
CA VAL A 85 17.95 -13.75 -10.35
C VAL A 85 17.43 -12.65 -11.29
N ALA A 86 16.70 -13.03 -12.34
CA ALA A 86 16.16 -12.07 -13.32
C ALA A 86 15.20 -11.07 -12.65
N LEU A 87 14.26 -11.54 -11.82
CA LEU A 87 13.33 -10.67 -11.10
C LEU A 87 14.03 -9.78 -10.07
N THR A 88 15.09 -10.27 -9.42
CA THR A 88 15.88 -9.46 -8.48
C THR A 88 16.62 -8.34 -9.21
N GLY A 89 17.21 -8.63 -10.38
CA GLY A 89 17.85 -7.61 -11.21
C GLY A 89 16.83 -6.60 -11.77
N TRP A 90 15.65 -7.09 -12.21
CA TRP A 90 14.54 -6.23 -12.62
C TRP A 90 14.10 -5.31 -11.48
N ALA A 91 13.97 -5.83 -10.26
CA ALA A 91 13.59 -5.06 -9.08
C ALA A 91 14.61 -3.96 -8.74
N ARG A 92 15.90 -4.23 -8.94
CA ARG A 92 17.00 -3.29 -8.66
C ARG A 92 17.27 -2.30 -9.78
N ARG A 93 16.67 -2.50 -10.97
CA ARG A 93 16.98 -1.75 -12.20
C ARG A 93 18.43 -1.97 -12.67
N ASP A 94 18.99 -3.16 -12.45
CA ASP A 94 20.34 -3.50 -12.88
C ASP A 94 20.43 -3.43 -14.41
N ALA A 95 21.40 -2.72 -15.00
CA ALA A 95 21.43 -2.46 -16.46
C ALA A 95 21.35 -3.73 -17.33
N ASP A 96 22.00 -4.80 -16.88
CA ASP A 96 22.13 -6.06 -17.63
C ASP A 96 21.19 -7.17 -17.16
N TRP A 97 20.15 -6.84 -16.35
CA TRP A 97 19.25 -7.86 -15.78
C TRP A 97 18.56 -8.75 -16.84
N ALA A 98 18.34 -8.19 -18.03
CA ALA A 98 17.70 -8.84 -19.17
C ALA A 98 18.69 -9.52 -20.12
N ALA A 99 20.01 -9.31 -19.94
CA ALA A 99 21.03 -9.78 -20.85
C ALA A 99 21.12 -11.32 -20.84
N GLY A 100 21.30 -11.91 -22.02
CA GLY A 100 21.40 -13.37 -22.17
C GLY A 100 20.07 -14.13 -22.13
N LEU A 101 18.93 -13.44 -21.92
CA LEU A 101 17.61 -14.03 -21.96
C LEU A 101 16.97 -13.90 -23.33
N ALA A 102 16.31 -14.97 -23.80
CA ALA A 102 15.68 -15.02 -25.12
C ALA A 102 14.24 -14.47 -25.09
N TRP A 103 14.12 -13.14 -25.06
CA TRP A 103 12.84 -12.45 -25.03
C TRP A 103 12.07 -12.55 -26.36
N ARG A 104 10.76 -12.76 -26.25
CA ARG A 104 9.82 -12.73 -27.37
C ARG A 104 8.70 -11.75 -27.06
N ARG A 105 8.23 -11.03 -28.07
CA ARG A 105 7.09 -10.13 -27.95
C ARG A 105 5.81 -10.90 -27.65
N VAL A 106 5.00 -10.36 -26.75
CA VAL A 106 3.63 -10.83 -26.50
C VAL A 106 2.67 -9.91 -27.25
N GLU A 107 1.91 -10.46 -28.19
CA GLU A 107 0.87 -9.72 -28.89
C GLU A 107 -0.36 -9.60 -27.98
N LEU A 108 -0.68 -8.37 -27.60
CA LEU A 108 -1.84 -8.04 -26.78
C LEU A 108 -2.94 -7.45 -27.66
N PRO A 109 -4.23 -7.67 -27.30
CA PRO A 109 -5.31 -6.96 -27.95
C PRO A 109 -5.14 -5.44 -27.78
N PRO A 110 -5.65 -4.64 -28.73
CA PRO A 110 -5.61 -3.19 -28.59
C PRO A 110 -6.35 -2.76 -27.33
N VAL A 111 -5.78 -1.81 -26.59
CA VAL A 111 -6.43 -1.23 -25.42
C VAL A 111 -7.61 -0.39 -25.92
N PRO A 112 -8.86 -0.67 -25.51
CA PRO A 112 -9.99 0.14 -25.91
C PRO A 112 -9.82 1.59 -25.44
N GLU A 113 -10.24 2.53 -26.28
CA GLU A 113 -10.29 3.93 -25.89
C GLU A 113 -11.28 4.13 -24.73
N VAL A 114 -10.87 4.94 -23.75
CA VAL A 114 -11.73 5.30 -22.62
C VAL A 114 -12.43 6.61 -22.99
N PRO A 115 -13.77 6.64 -23.05
CA PRO A 115 -14.49 7.87 -23.35
C PRO A 115 -14.19 8.93 -22.30
N PRO A 116 -14.24 10.23 -22.67
CA PRO A 116 -14.04 11.31 -21.71
C PRO A 116 -15.04 11.20 -20.55
N LEU A 117 -14.63 11.68 -19.38
CA LEU A 117 -15.51 11.73 -18.22
C LEU A 117 -16.41 12.97 -18.34
N GLU A 118 -17.67 12.77 -18.69
CA GLU A 118 -18.67 13.82 -18.84
C GLU A 118 -19.50 13.92 -17.56
N LEU A 119 -19.12 14.83 -16.67
CA LEU A 119 -19.81 15.11 -15.41
C LEU A 119 -20.10 16.61 -15.28
N PRO A 120 -21.12 17.00 -14.49
CA PRO A 120 -21.24 18.38 -14.01
C PRO A 120 -19.93 18.85 -13.36
N ALA A 121 -19.54 20.10 -13.59
CA ALA A 121 -18.25 20.62 -13.14
C ALA A 121 -18.04 20.48 -11.62
N GLU A 122 -19.12 20.64 -10.85
CA GLU A 122 -19.11 20.49 -9.40
C GLU A 122 -18.87 19.03 -8.96
N ASP A 123 -19.52 18.07 -9.62
CA ASP A 123 -19.33 16.64 -9.37
C ASP A 123 -17.92 16.18 -9.77
N ALA A 124 -17.41 16.66 -10.90
CA ALA A 124 -16.05 16.37 -11.36
C ALA A 124 -14.99 16.89 -10.36
N ALA A 125 -15.18 18.12 -9.87
CA ALA A 125 -14.29 18.73 -8.89
C ALA A 125 -14.33 18.01 -7.54
N ALA A 126 -15.53 17.65 -7.06
CA ALA A 126 -15.70 16.91 -5.81
C ALA A 126 -15.07 15.51 -5.88
N LEU A 127 -15.25 14.80 -7.00
CA LEU A 127 -14.63 13.51 -7.25
C LEU A 127 -13.10 13.62 -7.24
N GLU A 128 -12.54 14.55 -8.01
CA GLU A 128 -11.09 14.71 -8.07
C GLU A 128 -10.49 15.09 -6.71
N GLU A 129 -11.12 16.03 -5.97
CA GLU A 129 -10.63 16.40 -4.63
C GLU A 129 -10.67 15.22 -3.67
N ARG A 130 -11.73 14.40 -3.69
CA ARG A 130 -11.82 13.21 -2.84
C ARG A 130 -10.71 12.20 -3.15
N LEU A 131 -10.40 11.98 -4.43
CA LEU A 131 -9.29 11.09 -4.82
C LEU A 131 -7.93 11.68 -4.45
N ARG A 132 -7.74 13.01 -4.58
CA ARG A 132 -6.52 13.69 -4.15
C ARG A 132 -6.32 13.61 -2.64
N GLU A 133 -7.35 13.79 -1.84
CA GLU A 133 -7.32 13.57 -0.39
C GLU A 133 -6.91 12.14 -0.03
N THR A 134 -7.47 11.15 -0.73
CA THR A 134 -7.13 9.73 -0.55
C THR A 134 -5.65 9.45 -0.88
N LEU A 135 -5.14 10.06 -1.96
CA LEU A 135 -3.72 10.01 -2.32
C LEU A 135 -2.82 10.70 -1.30
N ARG A 136 -3.27 11.82 -0.70
CA ARG A 136 -2.54 12.50 0.39
C ARG A 136 -2.48 11.61 1.64
N CYS A 137 -3.54 10.87 1.96
CA CYS A 137 -3.54 9.88 3.04
C CYS A 137 -2.48 8.80 2.81
N GLY A 138 -2.32 8.33 1.56
CA GLY A 138 -1.20 7.47 1.15
C GLY A 138 -1.30 5.99 1.56
N TYR A 139 -2.50 5.51 1.88
CA TYR A 139 -2.75 4.10 2.22
C TYR A 139 -3.48 3.31 1.14
N ALA A 140 -4.17 3.99 0.21
CA ALA A 140 -4.86 3.33 -0.88
C ALA A 140 -3.88 2.81 -1.94
N ASP A 141 -4.19 1.67 -2.53
CA ASP A 141 -3.61 1.25 -3.80
C ASP A 141 -4.41 1.78 -4.99
N ARG A 142 -3.91 1.53 -6.20
CA ARG A 142 -4.56 1.99 -7.44
C ARG A 142 -5.92 1.34 -7.70
N ASP A 143 -6.13 0.11 -7.26
CA ASP A 143 -7.40 -0.61 -7.42
C ASP A 143 -8.46 0.01 -6.52
N GLN A 144 -8.12 0.27 -5.26
CA GLN A 144 -8.97 0.96 -4.29
C GLN A 144 -9.29 2.39 -4.72
N LEU A 145 -8.31 3.12 -5.29
CA LEU A 145 -8.54 4.47 -5.79
C LEU A 145 -9.52 4.48 -6.98
N ALA A 146 -9.44 3.48 -7.86
CA ALA A 146 -10.37 3.32 -8.97
C ALA A 146 -11.78 2.90 -8.48
N GLU A 147 -11.87 1.96 -7.54
CA GLU A 147 -13.14 1.57 -6.92
C GLU A 147 -13.83 2.79 -6.28
N GLN A 148 -13.08 3.57 -5.51
CA GLN A 148 -13.58 4.80 -4.91
C GLN A 148 -14.05 5.81 -5.97
N ALA A 149 -13.36 5.91 -7.11
CA ALA A 149 -13.76 6.80 -8.19
C ALA A 149 -15.06 6.35 -8.87
N GLU A 150 -15.25 5.04 -9.03
CA GLU A 150 -16.47 4.44 -9.58
C GLU A 150 -17.67 4.63 -8.65
N ASP A 151 -17.45 4.51 -7.35
CA ASP A 151 -18.53 4.52 -6.34
C ASP A 151 -18.90 5.93 -5.83
N PHE A 152 -18.03 6.93 -5.96
CA PHE A 152 -18.19 8.25 -5.33
C PHE A 152 -19.51 8.97 -5.67
N LEU A 153 -19.95 8.88 -6.93
CA LEU A 153 -21.17 9.55 -7.44
C LEU A 153 -22.36 8.61 -7.58
N VAL A 154 -22.28 7.37 -7.07
CA VAL A 154 -23.35 6.40 -7.21
C VAL A 154 -24.56 6.83 -6.37
N ARG A 155 -25.73 6.94 -7.03
CA ARG A 155 -27.00 7.32 -6.41
C ARG A 155 -28.08 6.33 -6.83
N GLY A 156 -28.43 5.39 -5.96
CA GLY A 156 -29.34 4.29 -6.32
C GLY A 156 -28.74 3.44 -7.44
N ASP A 157 -29.43 3.34 -8.57
CA ASP A 157 -28.97 2.61 -9.76
C ASP A 157 -28.10 3.46 -10.71
N GLU A 158 -27.98 4.76 -10.46
CA GLU A 158 -27.19 5.67 -11.29
C GLU A 158 -25.69 5.50 -11.01
N ARG A 159 -24.93 5.13 -12.05
CA ARG A 159 -23.46 4.96 -12.02
C ARG A 159 -22.81 5.81 -13.11
N PRO A 160 -22.58 7.11 -12.86
CA PRO A 160 -22.15 8.06 -13.89
C PRO A 160 -20.68 7.88 -14.28
N VAL A 161 -19.88 7.17 -13.48
CA VAL A 161 -18.48 6.84 -13.77
C VAL A 161 -18.36 5.35 -14.05
N SER A 162 -17.95 4.97 -15.25
CA SER A 162 -17.66 3.55 -15.54
C SER A 162 -16.34 3.11 -14.93
N GLY A 163 -16.17 1.82 -14.62
CA GLY A 163 -14.90 1.28 -14.13
C GLY A 163 -13.67 1.58 -15.00
N ARG A 164 -13.85 1.75 -16.33
CA ARG A 164 -12.75 2.18 -17.23
C ARG A 164 -12.39 3.65 -17.05
N GLN A 165 -13.39 4.53 -16.92
CA GLN A 165 -13.16 5.95 -16.63
C GLN A 165 -12.55 6.14 -15.25
N ALA A 166 -13.06 5.43 -14.25
CA ALA A 166 -12.54 5.41 -12.89
C ALA A 166 -11.06 5.00 -12.84
N ARG A 167 -10.71 3.91 -13.55
CA ARG A 167 -9.32 3.46 -13.68
C ARG A 167 -8.41 4.52 -14.33
N ALA A 168 -8.85 5.12 -15.42
CA ALA A 168 -8.08 6.12 -16.14
C ALA A 168 -7.84 7.38 -15.27
N LEU A 169 -8.87 7.81 -14.52
CA LEU A 169 -8.77 8.93 -13.59
C LEU A 169 -7.81 8.61 -12.43
N ALA A 170 -7.97 7.45 -11.80
CA ALA A 170 -7.10 6.98 -10.72
C ALA A 170 -5.63 6.91 -11.18
N ASP A 171 -5.37 6.35 -12.36
CA ASP A 171 -4.01 6.22 -12.91
C ASP A 171 -3.37 7.58 -13.21
N ARG A 172 -4.15 8.54 -13.74
CA ARG A 172 -3.67 9.91 -13.96
C ARG A 172 -3.26 10.56 -12.65
N LEU A 173 -4.15 10.58 -11.65
CA LEU A 173 -3.89 11.22 -10.36
C LEU A 173 -2.76 10.51 -9.58
N TRP A 174 -2.68 9.18 -9.68
CA TRP A 174 -1.58 8.39 -9.14
C TRP A 174 -0.24 8.81 -9.73
N LEU A 175 -0.15 8.94 -11.06
CA LEU A 175 1.08 9.37 -11.74
C LEU A 175 1.48 10.80 -11.35
N GLU A 176 0.53 11.72 -11.23
CA GLU A 176 0.79 13.07 -10.72
C GLU A 176 1.39 13.02 -9.31
N ARG A 177 0.82 12.20 -8.42
CA ARG A 177 1.33 12.02 -7.05
C ARG A 177 2.71 11.38 -7.02
N VAL A 178 2.95 10.35 -7.85
CA VAL A 178 4.27 9.72 -7.98
C VAL A 178 5.32 10.72 -8.47
N ALA A 179 4.97 11.58 -9.43
CA ALA A 179 5.86 12.64 -9.91
C ALA A 179 6.17 13.68 -8.83
N GLU A 180 5.18 14.08 -8.02
CA GLU A 180 5.40 14.96 -6.86
C GLU A 180 6.37 14.32 -5.85
N GLN A 181 6.16 13.04 -5.52
CA GLN A 181 7.00 12.30 -4.58
C GLN A 181 8.46 12.16 -5.02
N ALA A 182 8.72 12.18 -6.34
CA ALA A 182 10.07 12.10 -6.87
C ALA A 182 10.93 13.32 -6.46
N GLY A 183 10.29 14.45 -6.15
CA GLY A 183 10.96 15.66 -5.63
C GLY A 183 11.12 15.69 -4.10
N TRP A 184 10.65 14.68 -3.38
CA TRP A 184 10.75 14.67 -1.92
C TRP A 184 12.09 14.14 -1.44
N GLU A 185 12.79 14.99 -0.69
CA GLU A 185 14.04 14.63 -0.03
C GLU A 185 13.83 14.26 1.44
N GLY A 186 14.69 13.37 1.94
CA GLY A 186 14.74 12.99 3.34
C GLY A 186 13.60 12.09 3.80
N GLU A 187 13.63 11.80 5.10
CA GLU A 187 12.60 11.05 5.81
C GLU A 187 11.37 11.93 6.06
N THR A 188 10.18 11.34 5.98
CA THR A 188 8.91 12.02 6.27
C THR A 188 8.29 11.52 7.58
N ASP A 189 7.41 12.32 8.19
CA ASP A 189 6.82 11.94 9.48
C ASP A 189 6.01 10.63 9.44
N PRO A 190 5.30 10.27 8.35
CA PRO A 190 4.70 8.94 8.22
C PRO A 190 5.69 7.78 8.34
N GLU A 191 6.94 7.94 7.91
CA GLU A 191 7.98 6.89 8.06
C GLU A 191 8.46 6.76 9.51
N ARG A 192 8.53 7.90 10.24
CA ARG A 192 8.81 7.94 11.68
C ARG A 192 7.68 7.29 12.49
N ILE A 193 6.43 7.61 12.15
CA ILE A 193 5.24 6.99 12.74
C ILE A 193 5.28 5.46 12.50
N GLU A 194 5.55 5.02 11.28
CA GLU A 194 5.64 3.60 10.96
C GLU A 194 6.73 2.89 11.79
N ARG A 195 7.89 3.55 11.98
CA ARG A 195 8.96 3.00 12.84
C ARG A 195 8.54 2.90 14.30
N ALA A 196 7.89 3.92 14.85
CA ALA A 196 7.32 3.88 16.21
C ALA A 196 6.29 2.74 16.35
N PHE A 197 5.38 2.59 15.38
CA PHE A 197 4.38 1.51 15.38
C PHE A 197 5.01 0.13 15.30
N ARG A 198 6.04 -0.06 14.46
CA ARG A 198 6.80 -1.32 14.41
C ARG A 198 7.52 -1.61 15.73
N LYS A 199 8.08 -0.59 16.41
CA LYS A 199 8.72 -0.75 17.73
C LYS A 199 7.71 -1.21 18.79
N LEU A 200 6.53 -0.59 18.82
CA LEU A 200 5.44 -0.96 19.72
C LEU A 200 4.93 -2.39 19.43
N ALA A 201 4.78 -2.75 18.16
CA ALA A 201 4.43 -4.11 17.74
C ALA A 201 5.44 -5.16 18.21
N PHE A 202 6.73 -4.88 18.07
CA PHE A 202 7.79 -5.76 18.57
C PHE A 202 7.76 -5.88 20.11
N GLY A 203 7.31 -4.83 20.81
CA GLY A 203 7.09 -4.82 22.26
C GLY A 203 5.79 -5.51 22.72
N GLY A 204 5.04 -6.15 21.83
CA GLY A 204 3.80 -6.88 22.16
C GLY A 204 2.54 -6.01 22.27
N ILE A 205 2.56 -4.78 21.72
CA ILE A 205 1.36 -3.93 21.57
C ILE A 205 0.82 -4.13 20.15
N THR A 206 -0.47 -4.45 19.99
CA THR A 206 -1.09 -4.46 18.66
C THR A 206 -1.11 -3.03 18.08
N ALA A 207 -0.24 -2.75 17.11
CA ALA A 207 -0.17 -1.47 16.43
C ALA A 207 -0.87 -1.54 15.05
N ARG A 208 -1.81 -0.64 14.78
CA ARG A 208 -2.56 -0.58 13.51
C ARG A 208 -2.67 0.84 12.97
N GLU A 209 -2.02 1.09 11.84
CA GLU A 209 -2.13 2.34 11.09
C GLU A 209 -3.38 2.32 10.19
N HIS A 210 -4.02 3.47 10.00
CA HIS A 210 -5.14 3.66 9.07
C HIS A 210 -6.23 2.59 9.20
N PHE A 211 -6.59 2.27 10.44
CA PHE A 211 -7.39 1.11 10.80
C PHE A 211 -8.86 1.48 11.01
N THR A 212 -9.75 0.92 10.18
CA THR A 212 -11.20 1.19 10.14
C THR A 212 -11.54 2.66 9.85
N CYS A 213 -12.82 2.96 9.62
CA CYS A 213 -13.24 4.31 9.23
C CYS A 213 -13.13 5.34 10.37
N CYS A 214 -13.46 4.95 11.61
CA CYS A 214 -13.59 5.87 12.73
C CYS A 214 -13.30 5.20 14.09
N ARG A 215 -13.25 6.00 15.17
CA ARG A 215 -12.94 5.53 16.54
C ARG A 215 -13.87 4.42 17.03
N SER A 216 -15.18 4.49 16.76
CA SER A 216 -16.11 3.47 17.25
C SER A 216 -15.87 2.11 16.60
N CYS A 217 -15.63 2.07 15.28
CA CYS A 217 -15.25 0.86 14.57
C CYS A 217 -13.90 0.34 15.05
N GLY A 218 -12.90 1.21 15.19
CA GLY A 218 -11.57 0.83 15.68
C GLY A 218 -11.64 0.16 17.05
N ASN A 219 -12.40 0.73 17.99
CA ASN A 219 -12.61 0.13 19.31
C ASN A 219 -13.34 -1.22 19.26
N ALA A 220 -14.29 -1.39 18.35
CA ALA A 220 -15.03 -2.64 18.19
C ALA A 220 -14.18 -3.76 17.59
N GLU A 221 -13.26 -3.43 16.68
CA GLU A 221 -12.51 -4.41 15.89
C GLU A 221 -11.10 -4.71 16.40
N ILE A 222 -10.46 -3.78 17.13
CA ILE A 222 -9.05 -3.91 17.53
C ILE A 222 -8.76 -5.17 18.36
N GLY A 223 -9.73 -5.61 19.18
CA GLY A 223 -9.63 -6.85 19.95
C GLY A 223 -9.59 -8.09 19.06
N GLY A 224 -10.39 -8.12 17.98
CA GLY A 224 -10.46 -9.25 17.05
C GLY A 224 -9.21 -9.44 16.19
N VAL A 225 -8.46 -8.36 15.94
CA VAL A 225 -7.20 -8.40 15.17
C VAL A 225 -5.95 -8.49 16.06
N SER A 226 -6.13 -8.54 17.38
CA SER A 226 -5.04 -8.66 18.35
C SER A 226 -4.75 -10.12 18.68
N PRO A 227 -3.48 -10.52 18.78
CA PRO A 227 -3.15 -11.86 19.26
C PRO A 227 -3.59 -12.01 20.74
N PRO A 228 -3.89 -13.24 21.21
CA PRO A 228 -4.39 -13.47 22.57
C PRO A 228 -3.47 -12.98 23.69
N ASP A 229 -2.17 -12.89 23.42
CA ASP A 229 -1.12 -12.45 24.35
C ASP A 229 -0.74 -10.97 24.19
N ALA A 230 -1.47 -10.20 23.37
CA ALA A 230 -1.22 -8.78 23.21
C ALA A 230 -1.30 -8.04 24.55
N ARG A 231 -0.25 -7.27 24.87
CA ARG A 231 -0.17 -6.41 26.06
C ARG A 231 -1.03 -5.15 25.94
N GLY A 232 -1.75 -4.95 24.86
CA GLY A 232 -2.52 -3.73 24.62
C GLY A 232 -2.53 -3.40 23.13
N PHE A 233 -3.03 -2.22 22.80
CA PHE A 233 -3.14 -1.77 21.42
C PHE A 233 -2.86 -0.28 21.28
N VAL A 234 -2.52 0.11 20.06
CA VAL A 234 -2.54 1.49 19.57
C VAL A 234 -3.00 1.49 18.11
N TYR A 235 -3.84 2.46 17.75
CA TYR A 235 -4.25 2.67 16.37
C TYR A 235 -4.58 4.13 16.07
N PHE A 236 -4.58 4.48 14.80
CA PHE A 236 -5.31 5.64 14.28
C PHE A 236 -6.18 5.17 13.10
N HIS A 237 -7.32 5.81 12.91
CA HIS A 237 -8.31 5.41 11.90
C HIS A 237 -8.22 6.28 10.63
N GLN A 238 -9.03 5.97 9.63
CA GLN A 238 -9.06 6.69 8.36
C GLN A 238 -9.32 8.19 8.54
N GLN A 239 -10.37 8.57 9.28
CA GLN A 239 -10.65 10.01 9.52
C GLN A 239 -9.51 10.76 10.24
N SER A 240 -8.73 10.10 11.12
CA SER A 240 -7.53 10.73 11.72
C SER A 240 -6.44 10.94 10.68
N THR A 241 -6.32 10.01 9.73
CA THR A 241 -5.39 10.11 8.60
C THR A 241 -5.79 11.27 7.68
N GLU A 242 -7.07 11.37 7.32
CA GLU A 242 -7.61 12.48 6.51
C GLU A 242 -7.36 13.83 7.19
N GLY A 243 -7.62 13.92 8.50
CA GLY A 243 -7.31 15.11 9.29
C GLY A 243 -5.83 15.51 9.23
N ALA A 244 -4.91 14.57 9.43
CA ALA A 244 -3.47 14.82 9.33
C ALA A 244 -3.03 15.19 7.91
N ALA A 245 -3.56 14.49 6.90
CA ALA A 245 -3.28 14.75 5.49
C ALA A 245 -3.76 16.13 5.00
N ASN A 246 -4.74 16.71 5.70
CA ASN A 246 -5.25 18.06 5.46
C ASN A 246 -4.62 19.11 6.41
N GLY A 247 -3.48 18.79 7.04
CA GLY A 247 -2.70 19.73 7.87
C GLY A 247 -3.10 19.79 9.34
N GLY A 248 -4.00 18.91 9.80
CA GLY A 248 -4.35 18.76 11.20
C GLY A 248 -3.38 17.87 11.98
N GLN A 249 -3.75 17.57 13.23
CA GLN A 249 -3.04 16.61 14.06
C GLN A 249 -3.44 15.16 13.74
N LEU A 250 -2.57 14.21 14.03
CA LEU A 250 -2.91 12.78 14.02
C LEU A 250 -3.31 12.32 15.42
N SER A 251 -4.57 11.94 15.58
CA SER A 251 -5.09 11.39 16.84
C SER A 251 -4.89 9.87 16.90
N LEU A 252 -4.26 9.39 17.96
CA LEU A 252 -4.04 7.98 18.25
C LEU A 252 -4.87 7.54 19.46
N TYR A 253 -5.44 6.35 19.34
CA TYR A 253 -6.23 5.68 20.37
C TYR A 253 -5.47 4.45 20.83
N TYR A 254 -5.51 4.18 22.12
CA TYR A 254 -4.70 3.15 22.74
C TYR A 254 -5.41 2.59 23.97
N GLY A 255 -4.92 1.45 24.44
CA GLY A 255 -5.33 0.94 25.73
C GLY A 255 -5.07 -0.54 25.91
N ARG A 256 -5.77 -1.09 26.89
CA ARG A 256 -5.67 -2.48 27.35
C ARG A 256 -7.01 -3.18 27.20
N PHE A 257 -6.96 -4.50 27.09
CA PHE A 257 -8.15 -5.35 27.04
C PHE A 257 -8.71 -5.69 28.43
N ASP A 258 -7.98 -5.34 29.50
CA ASP A 258 -8.37 -5.58 30.89
C ASP A 258 -9.32 -4.51 31.46
N GLY A 259 -9.61 -3.45 30.70
CA GLY A 259 -10.52 -2.38 31.10
C GLY A 259 -9.99 -1.46 32.19
N SER A 260 -8.73 -1.58 32.60
CA SER A 260 -8.14 -0.74 33.65
C SER A 260 -7.61 0.59 33.09
N GLU A 261 -7.96 1.68 33.76
CA GLU A 261 -7.48 3.02 33.45
C GLU A 261 -5.97 3.18 33.69
N GLU A 262 -5.44 2.57 34.76
CA GLU A 262 -4.02 2.64 35.11
C GLU A 262 -3.15 1.93 34.06
N THR A 263 -3.57 0.74 33.64
CA THR A 263 -2.86 -0.05 32.63
C THR A 263 -2.99 0.59 31.25
N THR A 264 -4.13 1.23 30.94
CA THR A 264 -4.32 2.04 29.74
C THR A 264 -3.37 3.23 29.71
N ALA A 265 -3.25 3.98 30.81
CA ALA A 265 -2.30 5.08 30.91
C ALA A 265 -0.84 4.61 30.80
N ALA A 266 -0.51 3.39 31.26
CA ALA A 266 0.81 2.81 31.04
C ALA A 266 1.11 2.57 29.56
N VAL A 267 0.17 2.00 28.80
CA VAL A 267 0.29 1.87 27.33
C VAL A 267 0.42 3.24 26.68
N GLY A 268 -0.35 4.23 27.11
CA GLY A 268 -0.25 5.61 26.61
C GLY A 268 1.16 6.19 26.76
N ARG A 269 1.82 5.98 27.92
CA ARG A 269 3.21 6.38 28.14
C ARG A 269 4.18 5.67 27.20
N GLU A 270 4.00 4.37 26.96
CA GLU A 270 4.82 3.60 26.00
C GLU A 270 4.68 4.17 24.58
N VAL A 271 3.44 4.51 24.15
CA VAL A 271 3.17 5.11 22.84
C VAL A 271 3.82 6.49 22.70
N VAL A 272 3.64 7.37 23.70
CA VAL A 272 4.26 8.71 23.69
C VAL A 272 5.78 8.59 23.63
N ALA A 273 6.39 7.72 24.45
CA ALA A 273 7.83 7.52 24.43
C ALA A 273 8.33 7.07 23.05
N ALA A 274 7.66 6.07 22.45
CA ALA A 274 8.04 5.58 21.13
C ALA A 274 7.95 6.66 20.04
N LEU A 275 6.92 7.52 20.06
CA LEU A 275 6.77 8.60 19.09
C LEU A 275 7.80 9.72 19.31
N THR A 276 8.06 10.11 20.56
CA THR A 276 9.03 11.15 20.90
C THR A 276 10.47 10.71 20.59
N GLU A 277 10.81 9.44 20.79
CA GLU A 277 12.11 8.89 20.39
C GLU A 277 12.33 8.96 18.87
N GLU A 278 11.26 8.93 18.09
CA GLU A 278 11.30 9.14 16.63
C GLU A 278 11.30 10.63 16.22
N GLY A 279 11.39 11.55 17.20
CA GLY A 279 11.46 12.99 16.96
C GLY A 279 10.12 13.64 16.65
N LEU A 280 9.00 12.96 16.90
CA LEU A 280 7.66 13.51 16.69
C LEU A 280 7.23 14.36 17.89
N THR A 281 6.52 15.46 17.60
CA THR A 281 5.90 16.31 18.64
C THR A 281 4.59 15.67 19.08
N VAL A 282 4.47 15.39 20.39
CA VAL A 282 3.34 14.65 20.94
C VAL A 282 2.69 15.43 22.08
N GLU A 283 1.37 15.57 22.01
CA GLU A 283 0.54 16.18 23.04
C GLU A 283 -0.36 15.13 23.66
N TRP A 284 -0.18 14.91 24.97
CA TRP A 284 -1.04 14.03 25.76
C TRP A 284 -1.00 14.43 27.24
N ASN A 285 -2.16 14.47 27.88
CA ASN A 285 -2.30 14.91 29.28
C ASN A 285 -2.17 13.78 30.31
N GLY A 286 -1.79 12.58 29.88
CA GLY A 286 -1.69 11.40 30.75
C GLY A 286 -3.02 10.68 31.01
N SER A 287 -4.15 11.22 30.54
CA SER A 287 -5.47 10.63 30.78
C SER A 287 -5.73 9.44 29.85
N PRO A 288 -6.14 8.26 30.37
CA PRO A 288 -6.47 7.08 29.57
C PRO A 288 -7.70 7.29 28.68
N SER A 289 -8.54 8.28 28.97
CA SER A 289 -9.71 8.63 28.16
C SER A 289 -9.40 9.61 27.02
N ALA A 290 -8.23 10.26 27.06
CA ALA A 290 -7.78 11.21 26.06
C ALA A 290 -6.95 10.52 24.97
N ALA A 291 -7.18 10.92 23.71
CA ALA A 291 -6.32 10.51 22.60
C ALA A 291 -4.93 11.15 22.73
N ILE A 292 -3.93 10.47 22.18
CA ILE A 292 -2.60 11.04 21.98
C ILE A 292 -2.62 11.81 20.65
N ALA A 293 -2.23 13.08 20.64
CA ALA A 293 -2.16 13.88 19.42
C ALA A 293 -0.71 14.03 18.97
N VAL A 294 -0.42 13.72 17.71
CA VAL A 294 0.85 14.07 17.06
C VAL A 294 0.64 15.34 16.25
N THR A 295 1.39 16.39 16.59
CA THR A 295 1.20 17.74 16.04
C THR A 295 2.41 18.19 15.24
N GLY A 296 2.24 19.25 14.42
CA GLY A 296 3.33 19.79 13.59
C GLY A 296 3.82 18.81 12.52
N LEU A 297 2.94 17.93 12.04
CA LEU A 297 3.28 16.89 11.08
C LEU A 297 3.55 17.47 9.70
N ASP A 298 4.66 17.04 9.12
CA ASP A 298 4.90 17.08 7.69
C ASP A 298 4.34 15.79 7.05
N TRP A 299 3.02 15.79 6.82
CA TRP A 299 2.33 14.62 6.29
C TRP A 299 2.62 14.42 4.79
N ARG A 300 3.67 13.66 4.50
CA ARG A 300 4.07 13.25 3.16
C ARG A 300 4.25 11.73 3.08
N ARG A 301 3.14 10.98 3.15
CA ARG A 301 3.19 9.52 3.04
C ARG A 301 3.46 9.11 1.60
N ARG A 302 4.53 8.35 1.38
CA ARG A 302 4.90 7.83 0.06
C ARG A 302 3.98 6.68 -0.35
N LEU A 303 3.43 6.77 -1.56
CA LEU A 303 2.71 5.68 -2.20
C LEU A 303 3.59 4.44 -2.35
N VAL A 304 2.96 3.27 -2.22
CA VAL A 304 3.62 1.98 -2.37
C VAL A 304 3.10 1.23 -3.59
N GLY A 305 1.77 1.16 -3.76
CA GLY A 305 1.09 0.38 -4.80
C GLY A 305 0.63 -0.99 -4.35
#